data_AF-A0A2D6TPM8-F1
#
_entry.id   AF-A0A2D6TPM8-F1
#
_cell.length_a   1.000
_cell.length_b   1.000
_cell.length_c   1.000
_cell.angle_alpha   90.00
_cell.angle_beta   90.00
_cell.angle_gamma   90.00
#
_symmetry.space_group_name_H-M   'P 1'
#
loop_
_entity.id
_entity.type
_entity.pdbx_description
1 polymer ?
#
loop_
_entity_poly.entity_id
_entity_poly.type
_entity_poly.pdbx_seq_one_letter_code
_entity_poly.pdbx_strand_id
1 'polypeptide(L)'
;MSYKKYIFLCILLIFIVQIVGAEDCISDIKCGEWSGCDIKGKINKILSEKLDTEDTTIHNCMIDSYKERTCVDLNGCLKDNIEREFCNLSTQIEIKRTQWCNEDHVEIYDMNSDKLVVRIKESEVSEFNKIDISFVTDEFQSYCNYCFDGVKNFDETEIDCGGSCSDCVNKIEFSNSLEKIIPVFWIVFALLLILFIINERRAS
;
A
#
# COMPACT_ATOMS: atom_id res chain seq x y z
N MET A 1 -52.41 -18.65 -67.95
CA MET A 1 -52.88 -19.16 -66.64
C MET A 1 -51.74 -19.42 -65.62
N SER A 2 -50.54 -18.81 -65.79
CA SER A 2 -49.35 -19.15 -64.98
C SER A 2 -48.94 -18.10 -63.95
N TYR A 3 -49.04 -16.80 -64.23
CA TYR A 3 -48.46 -15.76 -63.36
C TYR A 3 -49.21 -15.53 -62.03
N LYS A 4 -50.52 -15.80 -61.98
CA LYS A 4 -51.33 -15.67 -60.74
C LYS A 4 -50.91 -16.66 -59.64
N LYS A 5 -50.39 -17.84 -60.00
CA LYS A 5 -49.88 -18.82 -59.01
C LYS A 5 -48.59 -18.35 -58.35
N TYR A 6 -47.69 -17.71 -59.11
CA TYR A 6 -46.42 -17.20 -58.56
C TYR A 6 -46.62 -15.97 -57.66
N ILE A 7 -47.58 -15.09 -57.98
CA ILE A 7 -47.93 -13.95 -57.12
C ILE A 7 -48.47 -14.44 -55.76
N PHE A 8 -49.35 -15.43 -55.76
CA PHE A 8 -49.88 -15.99 -54.52
C PHE A 8 -48.78 -16.67 -53.69
N LEU A 9 -47.85 -17.37 -54.34
CA LEU A 9 -46.71 -18.00 -53.68
C LEU A 9 -45.74 -16.96 -53.08
N CYS A 10 -45.48 -15.85 -53.79
CA CYS A 10 -44.65 -14.75 -53.28
C CYS A 10 -45.32 -14.02 -52.10
N ILE A 11 -46.63 -13.76 -52.17
CA ILE A 11 -47.36 -13.13 -51.06
C ILE A 11 -47.38 -14.06 -49.84
N LEU A 12 -47.58 -15.37 -50.05
CA LEU A 12 -47.52 -16.37 -48.97
C LEU A 12 -46.12 -16.44 -48.35
N LEU A 13 -45.06 -16.43 -49.17
CA LEU A 13 -43.67 -16.40 -48.68
C LEU A 13 -43.35 -15.12 -47.93
N ILE A 14 -43.83 -13.95 -48.39
CA ILE A 14 -43.68 -12.67 -47.66
C ILE A 14 -44.42 -12.73 -46.31
N PHE A 15 -45.62 -13.30 -46.28
CA PHE A 15 -46.40 -13.48 -45.06
C PHE A 15 -45.72 -14.45 -44.09
N ILE A 16 -45.17 -15.57 -44.59
CA ILE A 16 -44.41 -16.53 -43.79
C ILE A 16 -43.12 -15.89 -43.25
N VAL A 17 -42.40 -15.10 -44.06
CA VAL A 17 -41.19 -14.37 -43.62
C VAL A 17 -41.51 -13.35 -42.53
N GLN A 18 -42.69 -12.71 -42.55
CA GLN A 18 -43.12 -11.80 -41.48
C GLN A 18 -43.51 -12.55 -40.19
N ILE A 19 -43.96 -13.80 -40.26
CA ILE A 19 -44.36 -14.60 -39.09
C ILE A 19 -43.16 -15.23 -38.36
N VAL A 20 -42.04 -15.46 -39.06
CA VAL A 20 -40.82 -16.08 -38.46
C VAL A 20 -39.94 -15.06 -37.70
N GLY A 21 -40.37 -13.80 -37.59
CA GLY A 21 -39.53 -12.69 -37.13
C GLY A 21 -39.67 -12.24 -35.67
N ALA A 22 -40.25 -13.04 -34.76
CA ALA A 22 -40.30 -12.68 -33.34
C ALA A 22 -40.26 -13.93 -32.45
N GLU A 23 -39.07 -14.47 -32.24
CA GLU A 23 -38.83 -15.22 -31.01
C GLU A 23 -38.76 -14.18 -29.89
N ASP A 24 -39.77 -14.17 -29.02
CA ASP A 24 -39.78 -13.34 -27.82
C ASP A 24 -38.54 -13.73 -26.99
N CYS A 25 -37.52 -12.88 -27.01
CA CYS A 25 -36.28 -13.11 -26.29
C CYS A 25 -36.56 -13.01 -24.78
N ILE A 26 -36.50 -14.14 -24.08
CA ILE A 26 -36.71 -14.21 -22.64
C ILE A 26 -35.38 -13.91 -21.94
N SER A 27 -35.31 -12.82 -21.17
CA SER A 27 -34.10 -12.44 -20.44
C SER A 27 -33.87 -13.33 -19.20
N ASP A 28 -32.60 -13.63 -18.93
CA ASP A 28 -32.11 -14.28 -17.70
C ASP A 28 -31.05 -13.39 -17.05
N ILE A 29 -31.49 -12.53 -16.13
CA ILE A 29 -30.64 -11.52 -15.50
C ILE A 29 -29.89 -12.13 -14.31
N LYS A 30 -28.56 -12.09 -14.36
CA LYS A 30 -27.70 -12.43 -13.23
C LYS A 30 -26.79 -11.26 -12.85
N CYS A 31 -26.78 -10.94 -11.57
CA CYS A 31 -25.94 -9.89 -11.01
C CYS A 31 -24.75 -10.50 -10.27
N GLY A 32 -23.59 -9.86 -10.42
CA GLY A 32 -22.39 -10.18 -9.64
C GLY A 32 -22.46 -9.68 -8.20
N GLU A 33 -21.33 -9.78 -7.51
CA GLU A 33 -21.16 -9.22 -6.17
C GLU A 33 -21.11 -7.69 -6.20
N TRP A 34 -21.42 -7.08 -5.06
CA TRP A 34 -21.28 -5.64 -4.87
C TRP A 34 -19.81 -5.25 -4.76
N SER A 35 -19.45 -4.14 -5.41
CA SER A 35 -18.17 -3.47 -5.19
C SER A 35 -18.07 -2.92 -3.76
N GLY A 36 -16.86 -2.50 -3.39
CA GLY A 36 -16.69 -1.57 -2.26
C GLY A 36 -17.41 -0.25 -2.50
N CYS A 37 -17.66 0.50 -1.42
CA CYS A 37 -18.23 1.85 -1.51
C CYS A 37 -17.25 2.81 -2.19
N ASP A 38 -17.70 3.54 -3.20
CA ASP A 38 -16.90 4.53 -3.92
C ASP A 38 -16.83 5.86 -3.14
N ILE A 39 -15.63 6.24 -2.72
CA ILE A 39 -15.33 7.40 -1.88
C ILE A 39 -14.57 8.50 -2.68
N LYS A 40 -14.26 8.25 -3.96
CA LYS A 40 -13.23 8.98 -4.74
C LYS A 40 -13.48 10.49 -4.90
N GLY A 41 -14.73 10.95 -4.79
CA GLY A 41 -15.09 12.36 -4.95
C GLY A 41 -15.20 13.19 -3.66
N LYS A 42 -15.23 12.55 -2.48
CA LYS A 42 -15.50 13.24 -1.21
C LYS A 42 -14.25 13.46 -0.35
N ILE A 43 -13.24 12.61 -0.51
CA ILE A 43 -11.99 12.66 0.26
C ILE A 43 -11.27 14.00 0.06
N ASN A 44 -11.14 14.47 -1.18
CA ASN A 44 -10.41 15.71 -1.50
C ASN A 44 -11.03 16.93 -0.80
N LYS A 45 -12.37 17.00 -0.78
CA LYS A 45 -13.11 18.09 -0.13
C LYS A 45 -12.88 18.08 1.38
N ILE A 46 -12.94 16.89 1.99
CA ILE A 46 -12.73 16.72 3.43
C ILE A 46 -11.32 17.15 3.82
N LEU A 47 -10.30 16.72 3.06
CA LEU A 47 -8.90 17.08 3.30
C LEU A 47 -8.66 18.57 3.14
N SER A 48 -9.11 19.18 2.04
CA SER A 48 -8.89 20.61 1.79
C SER A 48 -9.61 21.51 2.78
N GLU A 49 -10.82 21.13 3.22
CA GLU A 49 -11.63 21.95 4.13
C GLU A 49 -11.13 21.87 5.58
N LYS A 50 -10.58 20.73 6.01
CA LYS A 50 -10.16 20.49 7.39
C LYS A 50 -8.69 20.80 7.67
N LEU A 51 -7.84 20.89 6.64
CA LEU A 51 -6.45 21.31 6.84
C LEU A 51 -6.35 22.74 7.37
N ASP A 52 -7.17 23.67 6.86
CA ASP A 52 -7.10 25.10 7.21
C ASP A 52 -7.79 25.48 8.52
N THR A 53 -8.40 24.53 9.23
CA THR A 53 -9.13 24.79 10.48
C THR A 53 -8.34 24.35 11.72
N GLU A 54 -8.47 25.07 12.84
CA GLU A 54 -7.89 24.68 14.14
C GLU A 54 -8.48 23.35 14.68
N ASP A 55 -9.67 22.95 14.22
CA ASP A 55 -10.30 21.68 14.55
C ASP A 55 -10.03 20.62 13.47
N THR A 56 -8.93 19.90 13.64
CA THR A 56 -8.45 18.85 12.73
C THR A 56 -9.07 17.47 12.98
N THR A 57 -9.89 17.36 14.03
CA THR A 57 -10.65 16.14 14.34
C THR A 57 -11.93 16.09 13.50
N ILE A 58 -12.18 14.91 12.91
CA ILE A 58 -13.42 14.64 12.17
C ILE A 58 -14.18 13.56 12.92
N HIS A 59 -15.07 14.03 13.80
CA HIS A 59 -16.03 13.16 14.44
C HIS A 59 -17.07 12.71 13.43
N ASN A 60 -17.17 11.38 13.27
CA ASN A 60 -18.21 10.74 12.45
C ASN A 60 -18.22 11.26 11.00
N CYS A 61 -17.14 10.95 10.26
CA CYS A 61 -17.07 11.23 8.84
C CYS A 61 -18.12 10.37 8.11
N MET A 62 -19.30 10.94 7.92
CA MET A 62 -20.43 10.27 7.28
C MET A 62 -20.33 10.53 5.78
N ILE A 63 -19.72 9.59 5.06
CA ILE A 63 -19.48 9.74 3.63
C ILE A 63 -20.62 9.07 2.88
N ASP A 64 -21.62 9.86 2.45
CA ASP A 64 -22.66 9.32 1.57
C ASP A 64 -22.00 8.82 0.28
N SER A 65 -21.98 7.51 0.08
CA SER A 65 -21.29 6.85 -1.01
C SER A 65 -22.22 5.83 -1.66
N TYR A 66 -21.77 5.24 -2.75
CA TYR A 66 -22.52 4.21 -3.44
C TYR A 66 -21.63 3.00 -3.71
N LYS A 67 -22.23 1.81 -3.70
CA LYS A 67 -21.64 0.57 -4.20
C LYS A 67 -22.35 0.17 -5.48
N GLU A 68 -21.63 -0.49 -6.38
CA GLU A 68 -22.14 -0.86 -7.69
C GLU A 68 -21.99 -2.36 -7.91
N ARG A 69 -22.88 -2.95 -8.70
CA ARG A 69 -22.73 -4.31 -9.22
C ARG A 69 -23.15 -4.37 -10.68
N THR A 70 -22.50 -5.24 -11.43
CA THR A 70 -22.86 -5.47 -12.83
C THR A 70 -23.88 -6.59 -12.92
N CYS A 71 -24.96 -6.32 -13.66
CA CYS A 71 -25.99 -7.28 -14.00
C CYS A 71 -25.95 -7.53 -15.51
N VAL A 72 -25.78 -8.79 -15.87
CA VAL A 72 -25.69 -9.24 -17.27
C VAL A 72 -26.87 -10.16 -17.57
N ASP A 73 -27.37 -10.08 -18.79
CA ASP A 73 -28.36 -11.02 -19.30
C ASP A 73 -27.65 -12.19 -20.00
N LEU A 74 -27.79 -13.39 -19.46
CA LEU A 74 -27.14 -14.57 -20.02
C LEU A 74 -27.65 -14.93 -21.41
N ASN A 75 -28.85 -14.47 -21.76
CA ASN A 75 -29.47 -14.72 -23.05
C ASN A 75 -29.23 -13.58 -24.06
N GLY A 76 -28.57 -12.49 -23.65
CA GLY A 76 -28.22 -11.36 -24.52
C GLY A 76 -29.42 -10.60 -25.09
N CYS A 77 -30.61 -10.73 -24.48
CA CYS A 77 -31.81 -10.01 -24.87
C CYS A 77 -31.75 -8.54 -24.43
N LEU A 78 -31.17 -8.29 -23.26
CA LEU A 78 -30.99 -6.98 -22.67
C LEU A 78 -29.51 -6.61 -22.61
N LYS A 79 -29.23 -5.29 -22.65
CA LYS A 79 -27.88 -4.78 -22.42
C LYS A 79 -27.52 -4.92 -20.95
N ASP A 80 -26.24 -5.17 -20.71
CA ASP A 80 -25.66 -5.12 -19.37
C ASP A 80 -26.01 -3.80 -18.70
N ASN A 81 -26.38 -3.90 -17.43
CA ASN A 81 -26.75 -2.76 -16.61
C ASN A 81 -25.92 -2.74 -15.32
N ILE A 82 -25.71 -1.54 -14.79
CA ILE A 82 -25.04 -1.34 -13.52
C ILE A 82 -26.10 -0.91 -12.52
N GLU A 83 -26.25 -1.71 -11.47
CA GLU A 83 -27.08 -1.34 -10.34
C GLU A 83 -26.24 -0.60 -9.31
N ARG A 84 -26.85 0.41 -8.68
CA ARG A 84 -26.22 1.25 -7.69
C ARG A 84 -27.04 1.24 -6.41
N GLU A 85 -26.39 1.00 -5.29
CA GLU A 85 -27.00 1.05 -3.95
C GLU A 85 -26.25 2.04 -3.06
N PHE A 86 -27.01 2.74 -2.22
CA PHE A 86 -26.47 3.70 -1.27
C PHE A 86 -25.75 3.00 -0.10
N CYS A 87 -24.62 3.55 0.34
CA CYS A 87 -23.94 3.12 1.54
C CYS A 87 -23.42 4.29 2.37
N ASN A 88 -23.62 4.17 3.69
CA ASN A 88 -23.07 5.09 4.68
C ASN A 88 -21.85 4.46 5.31
N LEU A 89 -20.69 5.07 5.12
CA LEU A 89 -19.49 4.78 5.88
C LEU A 89 -19.40 5.80 7.02
N SER A 90 -19.26 5.30 8.25
CA SER A 90 -18.92 6.11 9.42
C SER A 90 -17.55 5.67 9.89
N THR A 91 -16.55 6.54 9.76
CA THR A 91 -15.24 6.36 10.38
C THR A 91 -14.85 7.64 11.12
N GLN A 92 -14.05 7.49 12.17
CA GLN A 92 -13.54 8.60 12.96
C GLN A 92 -12.06 8.73 12.65
N ILE A 93 -11.68 9.86 12.05
CA ILE A 93 -10.31 10.13 11.66
C ILE A 93 -9.82 11.42 12.28
N GLU A 94 -8.55 11.43 12.64
CA GLU A 94 -7.84 12.60 13.12
C GLU A 94 -6.74 12.95 12.13
N ILE A 95 -6.74 14.20 11.68
CA ILE A 95 -5.72 14.71 10.76
C ILE A 95 -4.72 15.53 11.57
N LYS A 96 -3.43 15.30 11.39
CA LYS A 96 -2.36 16.06 12.05
C LYS A 96 -1.39 16.57 11.00
N ARG A 97 -1.01 17.85 11.11
CA ARG A 97 0.19 18.34 10.44
C ARG A 97 1.39 17.97 11.28
N THR A 98 2.34 17.29 10.66
CA THR A 98 3.59 16.89 11.28
C THR A 98 4.75 17.26 10.36
N GLN A 99 5.92 17.44 10.94
CA GLN A 99 7.15 17.56 10.18
C GLN A 99 7.89 16.23 10.27
N TRP A 100 8.21 15.65 9.12
CA TRP A 100 8.97 14.40 9.04
C TRP A 100 10.04 14.53 7.95
N CYS A 101 11.29 14.15 8.26
CA CYS A 101 12.44 14.36 7.38
C CYS A 101 12.64 15.83 6.92
N ASN A 102 12.29 16.80 7.77
CA ASN A 102 12.27 18.23 7.44
C ASN A 102 11.39 18.61 6.24
N GLU A 103 10.36 17.80 5.99
CA GLU A 103 9.30 18.09 5.05
C GLU A 103 7.97 18.07 5.79
N ASP A 104 7.07 18.97 5.40
CA ASP A 104 5.72 19.05 5.97
C ASP A 104 4.85 17.92 5.44
N HIS A 105 4.23 17.20 6.37
CA HIS A 105 3.38 16.05 6.08
C HIS A 105 2.03 16.18 6.78
N VAL A 106 1.02 15.63 6.12
CA VAL A 106 -0.31 15.41 6.67
C VAL A 106 -0.43 13.94 7.03
N GLU A 107 -0.62 13.67 8.32
CA GLU A 107 -0.87 12.34 8.85
C GLU A 107 -2.36 12.15 9.15
N ILE A 108 -2.90 10.99 8.78
CA ILE A 108 -4.28 10.61 9.08
C ILE A 108 -4.24 9.40 10.01
N TYR A 109 -4.86 9.55 11.17
CA TYR A 109 -5.00 8.52 12.19
C TYR A 109 -6.43 8.00 12.22
N ASP A 110 -6.60 6.70 12.42
CA ASP A 110 -7.88 6.13 12.81
C ASP A 110 -8.06 6.31 14.32
N MET A 111 -9.05 7.11 14.71
CA MET A 111 -9.29 7.43 16.12
C MET A 111 -9.76 6.22 16.93
N ASN A 112 -10.31 5.19 16.30
CA ASN A 112 -10.80 4.01 17.01
C ASN A 112 -9.64 3.09 17.43
N SER A 113 -8.58 3.05 16.63
CA SER A 113 -7.42 2.18 16.83
C SER A 113 -6.14 2.90 17.23
N ASP A 114 -6.15 4.24 17.23
CA ASP A 114 -4.98 5.11 17.41
C ASP A 114 -3.81 4.75 16.48
N LYS A 115 -4.15 4.25 15.29
CA LYS A 115 -3.18 3.77 14.30
C LYS A 115 -3.00 4.82 13.20
N LEU A 116 -1.74 5.13 12.87
CA LEU A 116 -1.41 5.89 11.67
C LEU A 116 -1.86 5.11 10.43
N VAL A 117 -2.79 5.68 9.68
CA VAL A 117 -3.32 5.07 8.45
C VAL A 117 -2.51 5.52 7.25
N VAL A 118 -2.18 6.81 7.17
CA VAL A 118 -1.43 7.37 6.04
C VAL A 118 -0.63 8.59 6.44
N ARG A 119 0.50 8.81 5.77
CA ARG A 119 1.30 10.03 5.81
C ARG A 119 1.48 10.51 4.37
N ILE A 120 1.11 11.75 4.08
CA ILE A 120 1.14 12.34 2.73
C ILE A 120 1.94 13.64 2.81
N LYS A 121 2.83 13.90 1.84
CA LYS A 121 3.52 15.20 1.75
C LYS A 121 2.51 16.31 1.49
N GLU A 122 2.57 17.40 2.25
CA GLU A 122 1.60 18.50 2.12
C GLU A 122 1.59 19.11 0.70
N SER A 123 2.74 19.10 0.01
CA SER A 123 2.86 19.51 -1.39
C SER A 123 2.06 18.64 -2.37
N GLU A 124 1.85 17.35 -2.08
CA GLU A 124 1.11 16.42 -2.93
C GLU A 124 -0.41 16.49 -2.69
N VAL A 125 -0.83 17.00 -1.52
CA VAL A 125 -2.25 17.19 -1.18
C VAL A 125 -2.91 18.24 -2.10
N SER A 126 -2.12 19.18 -2.63
CA SER A 126 -2.61 20.26 -3.51
C SER A 126 -2.87 19.79 -4.96
N GLU A 127 -2.21 18.73 -5.42
CA GLU A 127 -2.34 18.18 -6.78
C GLU A 127 -2.27 16.64 -6.75
N PHE A 128 -3.39 15.97 -6.50
CA PHE A 128 -3.51 14.50 -6.44
C PHE A 128 -3.23 13.72 -7.74
N ASN A 129 -2.57 14.34 -8.73
CA ASN A 129 -2.27 13.69 -10.00
C ASN A 129 -1.19 12.60 -9.89
N LYS A 130 -0.46 12.54 -8.78
CA LYS A 130 0.53 11.50 -8.48
C LYS A 130 0.50 11.21 -6.97
N ILE A 131 0.11 10.00 -6.60
CA ILE A 131 0.17 9.52 -5.21
C ILE A 131 1.35 8.55 -5.15
N ASP A 132 2.38 8.89 -4.38
CA ASP A 132 3.47 7.96 -4.09
C ASP A 132 3.12 7.12 -2.86
N ILE A 133 2.65 5.89 -3.08
CA ILE A 133 2.22 5.00 -1.99
C ILE A 133 3.45 4.26 -1.48
N SER A 134 4.09 4.80 -0.45
CA SER A 134 5.11 4.08 0.32
C SER A 134 4.42 3.22 1.39
N PHE A 135 4.48 1.90 1.24
CA PHE A 135 3.95 0.97 2.24
C PHE A 135 4.91 0.90 3.43
N VAL A 136 4.47 1.41 4.58
CA VAL A 136 5.20 1.25 5.84
C VAL A 136 4.90 -0.16 6.37
N THR A 137 5.84 -1.09 6.20
CA THR A 137 5.82 -2.36 6.93
C THR A 137 6.44 -2.15 8.30
N ASP A 138 5.95 -2.82 9.34
CA ASP A 138 6.41 -2.66 10.74
C ASP A 138 7.94 -2.88 10.95
N GLU A 139 8.65 -3.42 9.95
CA GLU A 139 10.10 -3.67 9.97
C GLU A 139 10.94 -2.69 9.13
N PHE A 140 10.33 -1.79 8.35
CA PHE A 140 11.06 -0.77 7.61
C PHE A 140 10.70 0.61 8.16
N GLN A 141 11.57 1.10 9.03
CA GLN A 141 11.70 2.55 9.25
C GLN A 141 11.83 3.20 7.88
N SER A 142 10.84 4.03 7.52
CA SER A 142 11.02 4.95 6.41
C SER A 142 12.20 5.84 6.78
N TYR A 143 13.26 5.82 5.99
CA TYR A 143 14.46 6.61 6.23
C TYR A 143 14.42 7.86 5.36
N CYS A 144 14.89 8.98 5.91
CA CYS A 144 15.01 10.20 5.15
C CYS A 144 16.09 10.05 4.06
N ASN A 145 15.91 10.68 2.89
CA ASN A 145 16.87 10.58 1.79
C ASN A 145 18.28 11.05 2.17
N TYR A 146 18.38 12.00 3.10
CA TYR A 146 19.65 12.53 3.57
C TYR A 146 20.44 11.54 4.46
N CYS A 147 19.78 10.54 5.04
CA CYS A 147 20.42 9.54 5.89
C CYS A 147 21.40 8.59 5.16
N PHE A 148 21.65 8.80 3.87
CA PHE A 148 22.54 7.98 3.05
C PHE A 148 23.29 8.81 2.00
N ASP A 149 23.34 10.13 2.15
CA ASP A 149 23.93 11.03 1.16
C ASP A 149 25.43 11.28 1.38
N GLY A 150 26.00 10.77 2.49
CA GLY A 150 27.41 10.90 2.83
C GLY A 150 27.77 12.25 3.43
N VAL A 151 26.79 13.09 3.78
CA VAL A 151 26.99 14.45 4.29
C VAL A 151 26.24 14.61 5.60
N LYS A 152 26.97 14.95 6.68
CA LYS A 152 26.34 15.29 7.96
C LYS A 152 25.45 16.53 7.82
N ASN A 153 24.13 16.35 7.79
CA ASN A 153 23.15 17.42 7.63
C ASN A 153 21.93 17.23 8.55
N PHE A 154 21.00 18.19 8.52
CA PHE A 154 19.74 18.15 9.27
C PHE A 154 19.89 17.81 10.78
N ASP A 155 19.27 16.73 11.25
CA ASP A 155 19.25 16.32 12.66
C ASP A 155 20.19 15.13 12.96
N GLU A 156 21.10 14.82 12.04
CA GLU A 156 22.06 13.73 12.19
C GLU A 156 23.10 13.99 13.28
N THR A 157 23.39 12.97 14.08
CA THR A 157 24.43 13.06 15.12
C THR A 157 25.83 12.77 14.57
N GLU A 158 25.93 11.88 13.57
CA GLU A 158 27.14 11.64 12.76
C GLU A 158 26.76 11.56 11.27
N ILE A 159 27.71 11.34 10.36
CA ILE A 159 27.39 11.24 8.93
C ILE A 159 26.43 10.07 8.72
N ASP A 160 25.26 10.33 8.10
CA ASP A 160 24.26 9.31 7.74
C ASP A 160 23.67 8.54 8.95
N CYS A 161 23.72 9.08 10.19
CA CYS A 161 23.11 8.43 11.35
C CYS A 161 22.74 9.35 12.53
N GLY A 162 21.76 8.89 13.32
CA GLY A 162 21.19 9.58 14.47
C GLY A 162 20.07 10.57 14.10
N GLY A 163 19.35 11.05 15.12
CA GLY A 163 18.17 11.90 14.92
C GLY A 163 17.01 11.13 14.28
N SER A 164 16.55 11.58 13.12
CA SER A 164 15.52 10.92 12.31
C SER A 164 16.05 9.73 11.50
N CYS A 165 17.37 9.55 11.45
CA CYS A 165 18.03 8.40 10.83
C CYS A 165 18.18 7.22 11.81
N SER A 166 18.69 6.08 11.34
CA SER A 166 19.02 4.97 12.24
C SER A 166 20.04 5.38 13.29
N ASP A 167 19.95 4.79 14.49
CA ASP A 167 20.92 5.01 15.55
C ASP A 167 22.35 4.78 15.04
N CYS A 168 23.27 5.67 15.42
CA CYS A 168 24.67 5.50 15.09
C CYS A 168 25.21 4.24 15.75
N VAL A 169 25.79 3.36 14.93
CA VAL A 169 26.48 2.18 15.43
C VAL A 169 27.74 2.67 16.13
N ASN A 170 27.71 2.68 17.46
CA ASN A 170 28.92 2.80 18.25
C ASN A 170 29.87 1.71 17.74
N LYS A 171 31.06 2.10 17.27
CA LYS A 171 32.11 1.14 16.93
C LYS A 171 32.25 0.22 18.13
N ILE A 172 31.78 -1.02 17.98
CA ILE A 172 32.05 -2.05 18.96
C ILE A 172 33.56 -2.18 18.87
N GLU A 173 34.26 -1.58 19.83
CA GLU A 173 35.65 -1.89 20.07
C GLU A 173 35.63 -3.38 20.39
N PHE A 174 35.89 -4.21 19.38
CA PHE A 174 36.26 -5.59 19.57
C PHE A 174 37.45 -5.53 20.52
N SER A 175 37.19 -5.74 21.80
CA SER A 175 38.21 -5.73 22.84
C SER A 175 39.35 -6.59 22.33
N ASN A 176 40.54 -5.99 22.20
CA ASN A 176 41.80 -6.59 21.75
C ASN A 176 42.30 -7.70 22.70
N SER A 177 41.39 -8.52 23.25
CA SER A 177 41.71 -9.73 24.00
C SER A 177 42.57 -10.67 23.16
N LEU A 178 42.43 -10.67 21.83
CA LEU A 178 43.31 -11.38 20.90
C LEU A 178 44.77 -10.91 20.97
N GLU A 179 45.04 -9.61 21.14
CA GLU A 179 46.40 -9.08 21.32
C GLU A 179 47.07 -9.55 22.61
N LYS A 180 46.26 -9.84 23.65
CA LYS A 180 46.76 -10.36 24.93
C LYS A 180 46.87 -11.89 24.96
N ILE A 181 46.04 -12.60 24.19
CA ILE A 181 46.04 -14.07 24.13
C ILE A 181 47.28 -14.60 23.39
N ILE A 182 47.68 -13.95 22.30
CA ILE A 182 48.85 -14.34 21.49
C ILE A 182 50.14 -14.44 22.33
N PRO A 183 50.58 -13.39 23.09
CA PRO A 183 51.80 -13.48 23.88
C PRO A 183 51.72 -14.47 25.03
N VAL A 184 50.55 -14.63 25.66
CA VAL A 184 50.35 -15.63 26.73
C VAL A 184 50.53 -17.05 26.18
N PHE A 185 50.01 -17.33 24.99
CA PHE A 185 50.19 -18.62 24.33
C PHE A 185 51.66 -18.91 24.02
N TRP A 186 52.42 -17.93 23.51
CA TRP A 186 53.85 -18.08 23.27
C TRP A 186 54.66 -18.34 24.54
N ILE A 187 54.30 -17.68 25.66
CA ILE A 187 54.96 -17.91 26.96
C ILE A 187 54.69 -19.34 27.46
N VAL A 188 53.44 -19.81 27.39
CA VAL A 188 53.09 -21.18 27.81
C VAL A 188 53.78 -22.22 26.93
N PHE A 189 53.82 -22.00 25.62
CA PHE A 189 54.51 -22.88 24.68
C PHE A 189 56.02 -22.96 24.95
N ALA A 190 56.67 -21.82 25.21
CA ALA A 190 58.08 -21.79 25.57
C ALA A 190 58.36 -22.53 26.89
N LEU A 191 57.51 -22.38 27.90
CA LEU A 191 57.62 -23.11 29.17
C LEU A 191 57.48 -24.63 28.98
N LEU A 192 56.53 -25.07 28.15
CA LEU A 192 56.36 -26.49 27.83
C LEU A 192 57.58 -27.08 27.10
N LEU A 193 58.15 -26.33 26.15
CA LEU A 193 59.39 -26.73 25.47
C LEU A 193 60.58 -26.84 26.44
N ILE A 194 60.72 -25.88 27.37
CA ILE A 194 61.76 -25.92 28.39
C ILE A 194 61.59 -27.14 29.29
N LEU A 195 60.36 -27.43 29.75
CA LEU A 195 60.07 -28.62 30.55
C LEU A 195 60.37 -29.92 29.80
N PHE A 196 60.04 -29.98 28.50
CA PHE A 196 60.35 -31.12 27.64
C PHE A 196 61.87 -31.36 27.54
N ILE A 197 62.66 -30.30 27.32
CA ILE A 197 64.13 -30.37 27.25
C ILE A 197 64.73 -30.81 28.59
N ILE A 198 64.21 -30.31 29.72
CA ILE A 198 64.66 -30.72 31.06
C ILE A 198 64.36 -32.20 31.33
N ASN A 199 63.21 -32.68 30.87
CA ASN A 199 62.80 -34.07 31.08
C ASN A 199 63.66 -35.05 30.27
N GLU A 200 63.98 -34.75 29.00
CA GLU A 200 64.91 -35.59 28.22
C GLU A 200 66.31 -35.63 28.83
N ARG A 201 66.81 -34.51 29.37
CA ARG A 201 68.11 -34.47 30.06
C ARG A 201 68.14 -35.25 31.37
N ARG A 202 67.00 -35.51 32.00
CA ARG A 202 66.91 -36.39 33.19
C ARG A 202 66.79 -37.86 32.85
N ALA A 203 66.40 -38.20 31.63
CA ALA A 203 66.22 -39.57 31.15
C ALA A 203 67.50 -40.16 30.49
N SER A 204 68.54 -39.34 30.30
CA SER A 204 69.87 -39.71 29.80
C SER A 204 70.88 -39.78 30.94
#